data_AF-A0AAD6V2K4-F1
#
_entry.id   AF-A0AAD6V2K4-F1
#
_cell.length_a   1.000
_cell.length_b   1.000
_cell.length_c   1.000
_cell.angle_alpha   90.00
_cell.angle_beta   90.00
_cell.angle_gamma   90.00
#
_symmetry.space_group_name_H-M   'P 1'
#
loop_
_entity.id
_entity.type
_entity.pdbx_description
1 polymer ?
#
loop_
_entity_poly.entity_id
_entity_poly.type
_entity_poly.pdbx_seq_one_letter_code
_entity_poly.pdbx_strand_id
1 'polypeptide(L)'
;MSTTPSLASQQPPPIPSMPTESQQKMLTDILIHLCVIPGPVRDAPPPTKRRRKNAAPVNPTADCYRDAARFFPRGIHLFKNITSVLDDGAAACWSDEPPTSPTPELQATFDTHKKLFQALVTHLGNLAPVLRHLYAYYPNAWTLYVQEFNHIAHQARQSDTNEFKYRFDYLLPSPGRDVLDPPLGTTDAKTDRGWAHPWTKRLLMPIKDRLSLPAHPFKSTGLSPPDLRTDKQKRRGDK
;
A
#
# COMPACT_ATOMS: atom_id res chain seq x y z
N MET A 1 16.71 -41.04 -19.46
CA MET A 1 17.70 -40.01 -19.13
C MET A 1 16.98 -38.95 -18.32
N SER A 2 17.09 -39.02 -16.99
CA SER A 2 16.37 -38.13 -16.08
C SER A 2 17.27 -36.96 -15.70
N THR A 3 16.97 -35.78 -16.23
CA THR A 3 17.58 -34.51 -15.83
C THR A 3 16.92 -34.01 -14.56
N THR A 4 17.60 -34.17 -13.42
CA THR A 4 17.30 -33.48 -12.17
C THR A 4 17.63 -31.98 -12.34
N PRO A 5 16.67 -31.06 -12.10
CA PRO A 5 16.99 -29.64 -12.07
C PRO A 5 17.77 -29.32 -10.79
N SER A 6 18.91 -28.67 -10.98
CA SER A 6 19.79 -28.15 -9.93
C SER A 6 19.04 -27.16 -9.04
N LEU A 7 19.03 -27.44 -7.74
CA LEU A 7 18.51 -26.57 -6.69
C LEU A 7 19.44 -25.35 -6.60
N ALA A 8 19.10 -24.27 -7.30
CA ALA A 8 19.79 -23.00 -7.13
C ALA A 8 19.67 -22.59 -5.66
N SER A 9 20.82 -22.51 -4.97
CA SER A 9 20.93 -21.96 -3.62
C SER A 9 20.39 -20.53 -3.64
N GLN A 10 19.15 -20.35 -3.18
CA GLN A 10 18.64 -19.04 -2.83
C GLN A 10 19.40 -18.60 -1.59
N GLN A 11 20.39 -17.75 -1.80
CA GLN A 11 21.12 -17.09 -0.73
C GLN A 11 20.09 -16.39 0.19
N PRO A 12 20.16 -16.61 1.51
CA PRO A 12 19.20 -16.03 2.45
C PRO A 12 19.19 -14.50 2.30
N PRO A 13 18.02 -13.86 2.45
CA PRO A 13 17.93 -12.42 2.28
C PRO A 13 18.83 -11.74 3.32
N PRO A 14 19.72 -10.81 2.92
CA PRO A 14 20.69 -10.21 3.84
C PRO A 14 19.98 -9.54 5.02
N ILE A 15 20.54 -9.68 6.23
CA ILE A 15 20.09 -9.01 7.46
C ILE A 15 19.74 -7.56 7.11
N PRO A 16 18.55 -7.04 7.46
CA PRO A 16 18.14 -5.70 7.08
C PRO A 16 19.18 -4.69 7.57
N SER A 17 19.86 -4.03 6.63
CA SER A 17 20.83 -2.98 6.93
C SER A 17 20.14 -1.88 7.74
N MET A 18 20.89 -1.24 8.63
CA MET A 18 20.38 -0.15 9.46
C MET A 18 19.65 0.88 8.59
N PRO A 19 18.42 1.30 8.96
CA PRO A 19 17.69 2.28 8.18
C PRO A 19 18.49 3.58 8.09
N THR A 20 18.47 4.24 6.92
CA THR A 20 19.01 5.60 6.76
C THR A 20 18.40 6.56 7.79
N GLU A 21 19.02 7.70 8.07
CA GLU A 21 18.49 8.69 9.02
C GLU A 21 17.02 9.07 8.72
N SER A 22 16.70 9.23 7.43
CA SER A 22 15.33 9.46 6.95
C SER A 22 14.39 8.28 7.31
N GLN A 23 14.84 7.04 7.12
CA GLN A 23 14.07 5.85 7.45
C GLN A 23 13.97 5.58 8.96
N GLN A 24 14.98 5.96 9.75
CA GLN A 24 14.92 5.92 11.22
C GLN A 24 13.85 6.88 11.72
N LYS A 25 13.79 8.10 11.19
CA LYS A 25 12.71 9.03 11.49
C LYS A 25 11.34 8.44 11.14
N MET A 26 11.23 7.78 9.98
CA MET A 26 10.00 7.08 9.59
C MET A 26 9.62 5.96 10.56
N LEU A 27 10.60 5.16 11.00
CA LEU A 27 10.38 4.10 11.99
C LEU A 27 9.89 4.68 13.32
N THR A 28 10.53 5.74 13.82
CA THR A 28 10.13 6.44 15.04
C THR A 28 8.70 6.98 14.92
N ASP A 29 8.36 7.60 13.78
CA ASP A 29 7.01 8.09 13.52
C ASP A 29 5.96 6.96 13.58
N ILE A 30 6.27 5.80 13.00
CA ILE A 30 5.40 4.62 13.04
C ILE A 30 5.25 4.11 14.48
N LEU A 31 6.36 3.97 15.22
CA LEU A 31 6.33 3.48 16.59
C LEU A 31 5.58 4.42 17.53
N ILE A 32 5.72 5.74 17.38
CA ILE A 32 4.92 6.74 18.10
C ILE A 32 3.44 6.56 17.75
N HIS A 33 3.15 6.39 16.45
CA HIS A 33 1.78 6.30 15.98
C HIS A 33 1.05 5.04 16.48
N LEU A 34 1.77 3.91 16.52
CA LEU A 34 1.30 2.65 17.08
C LEU A 34 1.30 2.64 18.62
N CYS A 35 1.62 3.77 19.26
CA CYS A 35 1.71 3.92 20.72
C CYS A 35 2.73 2.97 21.38
N VAL A 36 3.75 2.53 20.63
CA VAL A 36 4.83 1.65 21.15
C VAL A 36 5.86 2.47 21.92
N ILE A 37 6.10 3.71 21.48
CA ILE A 37 6.94 4.68 22.19
C ILE A 37 6.15 5.98 22.44
N PRO A 38 6.40 6.67 23.55
CA PRO A 38 5.74 7.94 23.84
C PRO A 38 6.11 8.98 22.77
N GLY A 39 5.09 9.59 22.17
CA GLY A 39 5.28 10.74 21.30
C GLY A 39 5.67 12.00 22.08
N PRO A 40 6.12 13.06 21.39
CA PRO A 40 6.31 14.35 22.02
C PRO A 40 5.00 14.76 22.69
N VAL A 41 5.07 15.12 23.98
CA VAL A 41 3.93 15.66 24.73
C VAL A 41 3.48 16.90 23.98
N ARG A 42 2.34 16.82 23.29
CA ARG A 42 1.69 17.99 22.74
C ARG A 42 1.06 18.70 23.92
N ASP A 43 1.69 19.77 24.38
CA ASP A 43 1.05 20.68 25.33
C ASP A 43 -0.36 20.99 24.83
N ALA A 44 -1.34 20.76 25.68
CA ALA A 44 -2.74 20.95 25.32
C ALA A 44 -2.89 22.38 24.78
N PRO A 45 -3.37 22.57 23.53
CA PRO A 45 -3.57 23.91 23.03
C PRO A 45 -4.58 24.62 23.96
N PRO A 46 -4.32 25.89 24.35
CA PRO A 46 -5.24 26.62 25.21
C PRO A 46 -6.63 26.62 24.58
N PRO A 47 -7.70 26.55 25.39
CA PRO A 47 -9.07 26.43 24.91
C PRO A 47 -9.45 27.68 24.10
N THR A 48 -9.23 27.62 22.79
CA THR A 48 -9.58 28.71 21.88
C THR A 48 -10.96 28.44 21.30
N LYS A 49 -11.87 29.38 21.57
CA LYS A 49 -13.24 29.39 21.06
C LYS A 49 -13.23 29.24 19.53
N ARG A 50 -13.93 28.22 19.04
CA ARG A 50 -14.31 27.97 17.63
C ARG A 50 -13.25 28.38 16.60
N ARG A 51 -12.25 27.51 16.39
CA ARG A 51 -11.34 27.59 15.25
C ARG A 51 -11.69 26.49 14.26
N ARG A 52 -11.82 26.84 12.96
CA ARG A 52 -11.95 25.92 11.82
C ARG A 52 -11.08 24.68 12.07
N LYS A 53 -11.56 23.46 11.77
CA LYS A 53 -10.80 22.20 11.86
C LYS A 53 -9.42 22.41 11.22
N ASN A 54 -8.42 22.79 12.03
CA ASN A 54 -7.04 22.80 11.60
C ASN A 54 -6.72 21.32 11.39
N ALA A 55 -6.56 20.94 10.14
CA ALA A 55 -6.18 19.58 9.79
C ALA A 55 -4.94 19.22 10.62
N ALA A 56 -4.95 18.02 11.20
CA ALA A 56 -3.81 17.53 11.95
C ALA A 56 -2.53 17.72 11.12
N PRO A 57 -1.40 18.07 11.75
CA PRO A 57 -0.13 18.20 11.04
C PRO A 57 0.12 16.91 10.25
N VAL A 58 0.29 17.05 8.95
CA VAL A 58 0.51 15.94 8.01
C VAL A 58 1.82 15.29 8.40
N ASN A 59 1.76 14.06 8.91
CA ASN A 59 2.96 13.23 9.01
C ASN A 59 3.03 12.44 7.69
N PRO A 60 3.90 12.84 6.75
CA PRO A 60 3.94 12.24 5.42
C PRO A 60 4.27 10.75 5.46
N THR A 61 4.95 10.28 6.51
CA THR A 61 5.26 8.86 6.69
C THR A 61 4.04 8.07 7.13
N ALA A 62 3.31 8.57 8.14
CA ALA A 62 2.10 7.94 8.63
C ALA A 62 0.99 7.96 7.56
N ASP A 63 0.93 9.01 6.76
CA ASP A 63 -0.04 9.12 5.68
C ASP A 63 0.23 8.13 4.53
N CYS A 64 1.49 7.82 4.22
CA CYS A 64 1.83 6.86 3.16
C CYS A 64 1.34 5.44 3.45
N TYR A 65 1.55 4.92 4.67
CA TYR A 65 1.07 3.57 4.99
C TYR A 65 -0.46 3.54 5.12
N ARG A 66 -1.08 4.61 5.63
CA ARG A 66 -2.55 4.74 5.69
C ARG A 66 -3.17 4.75 4.31
N ASP A 67 -2.60 5.50 3.38
CA ASP A 67 -3.05 5.54 2.00
C ASP A 67 -2.89 4.15 1.35
N ALA A 68 -1.76 3.47 1.57
CA ALA A 68 -1.60 2.10 1.11
C ALA A 68 -2.66 1.16 1.71
N ALA A 69 -2.94 1.25 3.01
CA ALA A 69 -3.97 0.45 3.68
C ALA A 69 -5.38 0.69 3.14
N ARG A 70 -5.69 1.91 2.70
CA ARG A 70 -6.98 2.24 2.08
C ARG A 70 -7.15 1.63 0.69
N PHE A 71 -6.11 1.69 -0.14
CA PHE A 71 -6.21 1.34 -1.57
C PHE A 71 -5.78 -0.08 -1.90
N PHE A 72 -4.77 -0.62 -1.21
CA PHE A 72 -4.21 -1.95 -1.46
C PHE A 72 -5.26 -3.09 -1.38
N PRO A 73 -6.11 -3.17 -0.34
CA PRO A 73 -7.16 -4.20 -0.26
C PRO A 73 -8.16 -4.15 -1.42
N ARG A 74 -8.32 -3.00 -2.07
CA ARG A 74 -9.27 -2.78 -3.16
C ARG A 74 -8.66 -3.08 -4.53
N GLY A 75 -7.38 -2.76 -4.73
CA GLY A 75 -6.70 -2.96 -6.00
C GLY A 75 -6.34 -4.41 -6.30
N ILE A 76 -6.09 -5.21 -5.25
CA ILE A 76 -5.47 -6.52 -5.43
C ILE A 76 -6.43 -7.68 -5.14
N HIS A 77 -7.17 -7.66 -4.03
CA HIS A 77 -8.24 -8.66 -3.81
C HIS A 77 -9.22 -8.27 -2.69
N LEU A 78 -10.44 -7.89 -3.05
CA LEU A 78 -11.49 -7.36 -2.14
C LEU A 78 -11.84 -8.29 -0.96
N PHE A 79 -11.67 -9.60 -1.14
CA PHE A 79 -12.09 -10.62 -0.15
C PHE A 79 -10.94 -11.35 0.54
N LYS A 80 -9.67 -10.99 0.31
CA LYS A 80 -8.56 -11.66 1.00
C LYS A 80 -8.41 -11.15 2.42
N ASN A 81 -7.97 -12.04 3.30
CA ASN A 81 -7.61 -11.71 4.67
C ASN A 81 -6.31 -10.90 4.65
N ILE A 82 -6.41 -9.60 4.93
CA ILE A 82 -5.27 -8.68 4.93
C ILE A 82 -4.23 -9.06 5.97
N THR A 83 -4.66 -9.54 7.14
CA THR A 83 -3.76 -10.03 8.19
C THR A 83 -2.89 -11.16 7.66
N SER A 84 -3.49 -12.19 7.06
CA SER A 84 -2.73 -13.31 6.47
C SER A 84 -1.84 -12.85 5.32
N VAL A 85 -2.28 -11.91 4.48
CA VAL A 85 -1.42 -11.37 3.42
C VAL A 85 -0.18 -10.68 3.97
N LEU A 86 -0.33 -9.92 5.06
CA LEU A 86 0.79 -9.23 5.69
C LEU A 86 1.71 -10.20 6.43
N ASP A 87 1.16 -11.09 7.25
CA ASP A 87 1.95 -12.00 8.09
C ASP A 87 2.62 -13.11 7.26
N ASP A 88 1.85 -13.83 6.43
CA ASP A 88 2.39 -14.89 5.59
C ASP A 88 3.34 -14.30 4.53
N GLY A 89 2.99 -13.14 3.99
CA GLY A 89 3.80 -12.44 3.01
C GLY A 89 5.13 -11.93 3.58
N ALA A 90 5.11 -11.33 4.77
CA ALA A 90 6.31 -10.90 5.47
C ALA A 90 7.18 -12.09 5.84
N ALA A 91 6.60 -13.17 6.38
CA ALA A 91 7.34 -14.40 6.65
C ALA A 91 7.99 -14.94 5.36
N ALA A 92 7.25 -15.05 4.27
CA ALA A 92 7.73 -15.58 2.99
C ALA A 92 8.83 -14.73 2.32
N CYS A 93 8.86 -13.43 2.60
CA CYS A 93 9.77 -12.49 1.94
C CYS A 93 10.96 -12.08 2.82
N TRP A 94 10.78 -12.08 4.13
CA TRP A 94 11.71 -11.46 5.08
C TRP A 94 12.17 -12.37 6.21
N SER A 95 11.51 -13.52 6.45
CA SER A 95 11.99 -14.52 7.40
C SER A 95 12.98 -15.48 6.73
N ASP A 96 13.94 -15.96 7.52
CA ASP A 96 14.87 -17.03 7.13
C ASP A 96 14.26 -18.43 7.36
N GLU A 97 13.15 -18.50 8.09
CA GLU A 97 12.49 -19.77 8.36
C GLU A 97 11.67 -20.24 7.14
N PRO A 98 11.91 -21.47 6.65
CA PRO A 98 11.06 -22.04 5.62
C PRO A 98 9.63 -22.17 6.15
N PRO A 99 8.60 -21.87 5.33
CA PRO A 99 7.22 -22.07 5.75
C PRO A 99 7.02 -23.53 6.17
N THR A 100 6.37 -23.75 7.31
CA THR A 100 6.04 -25.08 7.81
C THR A 100 5.26 -25.83 6.73
N SER A 101 5.85 -26.91 6.18
CA SER A 101 5.38 -27.66 5.01
C SER A 101 3.85 -27.79 4.94
N PRO A 102 3.15 -26.93 4.19
CA PRO A 102 1.70 -26.95 4.14
C PRO A 102 1.21 -28.04 3.18
N THR A 103 -0.08 -28.38 3.27
CA THR A 103 -0.75 -29.13 2.21
C THR A 103 -0.67 -28.36 0.88
N PRO A 104 -0.82 -29.02 -0.30
CA PRO A 104 -0.74 -28.34 -1.60
C PRO A 104 -1.70 -27.14 -1.73
N GLU A 105 -2.88 -27.23 -1.12
CA GLU A 105 -3.90 -26.17 -1.11
C GLU A 105 -3.48 -24.96 -0.25
N LEU A 106 -2.86 -25.23 0.90
CA LEU A 106 -2.29 -24.19 1.75
C LEU A 106 -1.07 -23.53 1.08
N GLN A 107 -0.28 -24.30 0.33
CA GLN A 107 0.85 -23.76 -0.43
C GLN A 107 0.38 -22.77 -1.51
N ALA A 108 -0.67 -23.10 -2.27
CA ALA A 108 -1.23 -22.18 -3.27
C ALA A 108 -1.78 -20.88 -2.64
N THR A 109 -2.34 -20.99 -1.44
CA THR A 109 -2.82 -19.84 -0.66
C THR A 109 -1.65 -18.98 -0.19
N PHE A 110 -0.60 -19.61 0.34
CA PHE A 110 0.63 -18.95 0.78
C PHE A 110 1.35 -18.24 -0.38
N ASP A 111 1.48 -18.89 -1.54
CA ASP A 111 2.05 -18.30 -2.75
C ASP A 111 1.24 -17.09 -3.23
N THR A 112 -0.08 -17.15 -3.06
CA THR A 112 -0.95 -16.00 -3.34
C THR A 112 -0.63 -14.86 -2.37
N HIS A 113 -0.61 -15.12 -1.05
CA HIS A 113 -0.29 -14.10 -0.04
C HIS A 113 1.07 -13.46 -0.28
N LYS A 114 2.09 -14.27 -0.56
CA LYS A 114 3.43 -13.80 -0.96
C LYS A 114 3.38 -12.85 -2.15
N LYS A 115 2.69 -13.20 -3.24
CA LYS A 115 2.56 -12.34 -4.43
C LYS A 115 1.87 -11.02 -4.10
N LEU A 116 0.78 -11.05 -3.33
CA LEU A 116 0.08 -9.82 -2.94
C LEU A 116 0.98 -8.94 -2.07
N PHE A 117 1.67 -9.53 -1.11
CA PHE A 117 2.61 -8.81 -0.26
C PHE A 117 3.77 -8.19 -1.04
N GLN A 118 4.35 -8.91 -2.00
CA GLN A 118 5.40 -8.35 -2.87
C GLN A 118 4.89 -7.14 -3.68
N ALA A 119 3.64 -7.19 -4.16
CA ALA A 119 3.02 -6.03 -4.79
C ALA A 119 2.87 -4.86 -3.81
N LEU A 120 2.44 -5.12 -2.56
CA LEU A 120 2.37 -4.09 -1.51
C LEU A 120 3.72 -3.44 -1.29
N VAL A 121 4.75 -4.24 -1.04
CA VAL A 121 6.12 -3.79 -0.74
C VAL A 121 6.66 -2.93 -1.90
N THR A 122 6.38 -3.33 -3.14
CA THR A 122 6.76 -2.54 -4.33
C THR A 122 6.09 -1.17 -4.34
N HIS A 123 4.80 -1.10 -3.98
CA HIS A 123 4.05 0.16 -3.89
C HIS A 123 4.50 1.05 -2.73
N LEU A 124 4.99 0.46 -1.63
CA LEU A 124 5.45 1.18 -0.46
C LEU A 124 6.82 1.84 -0.64
N GLY A 125 7.59 1.44 -1.66
CA GLY A 125 8.86 2.08 -2.03
C GLY A 125 9.81 2.24 -0.84
N ASN A 126 10.11 3.49 -0.47
CA ASN A 126 11.04 3.82 0.63
C ASN A 126 10.57 3.34 2.02
N LEU A 127 9.30 3.01 2.18
CA LEU A 127 8.74 2.49 3.42
C LEU A 127 9.00 0.98 3.60
N ALA A 128 9.24 0.24 2.51
CA ALA A 128 9.49 -1.20 2.57
C ALA A 128 10.66 -1.59 3.47
N PRO A 129 11.85 -0.94 3.41
CA PRO A 129 12.95 -1.24 4.33
C PRO A 129 12.60 -0.95 5.81
N VAL A 130 11.79 0.07 6.07
CA VAL A 130 11.32 0.43 7.42
C VAL A 130 10.42 -0.66 7.98
N LEU A 131 9.47 -1.16 7.19
CA LEU A 131 8.57 -2.24 7.60
C LEU A 131 9.30 -3.57 7.77
N ARG A 132 10.29 -3.85 6.92
CA ARG A 132 11.17 -5.02 7.09
C ARG A 132 11.91 -4.94 8.43
N HIS A 133 12.42 -3.77 8.79
CA HIS A 133 13.08 -3.56 10.08
C HIS A 133 12.08 -3.65 11.25
N LEU A 134 10.88 -3.10 11.10
CA LEU A 134 9.78 -3.23 12.08
C LEU A 134 9.45 -4.70 12.35
N TYR A 135 9.27 -5.50 11.29
CA TYR A 135 9.00 -6.94 11.37
C TYR A 135 10.12 -7.69 12.09
N ALA A 136 11.37 -7.44 11.72
CA ALA A 136 12.52 -8.18 12.25
C ALA A 136 12.82 -7.89 13.73
N TYR A 137 12.64 -6.64 14.18
CA TYR A 137 13.12 -6.21 15.51
C TYR A 137 12.01 -5.81 16.49
N TYR A 138 10.78 -5.58 16.02
CA TYR A 138 9.67 -5.09 16.84
C TYR A 138 8.39 -5.93 16.61
N PRO A 139 8.36 -7.20 17.03
CA PRO A 139 7.23 -8.10 16.75
C PRO A 139 5.89 -7.59 17.28
N ASN A 140 5.87 -6.98 18.47
CA ASN A 140 4.66 -6.36 19.02
C ASN A 140 4.18 -5.18 18.18
N ALA A 141 5.12 -4.36 17.70
CA ALA A 141 4.79 -3.23 16.84
C ALA A 141 4.30 -3.70 15.47
N TRP A 142 4.86 -4.79 14.94
CA TRP A 142 4.36 -5.43 13.73
C TRP A 142 2.91 -5.90 13.89
N THR A 143 2.56 -6.57 14.99
CA THR A 143 1.17 -6.97 15.25
C THR A 143 0.23 -5.77 15.28
N LEU A 144 0.60 -4.69 15.97
CA LEU A 144 -0.20 -3.45 16.02
C LEU A 144 -0.31 -2.80 14.63
N TYR A 145 0.77 -2.81 13.86
CA TYR A 145 0.78 -2.32 12.48
C TYR A 145 -0.22 -3.10 11.61
N VAL A 146 -0.20 -4.43 11.67
CA VAL A 146 -1.11 -5.30 10.91
C VAL A 146 -2.57 -5.04 11.31
N GLN A 147 -2.85 -4.90 12.61
CA GLN A 147 -4.19 -4.58 13.11
C GLN A 147 -4.69 -3.23 12.61
N GLU A 148 -3.86 -2.19 12.70
CA GLU A 148 -4.21 -0.84 12.22
C GLU A 148 -4.41 -0.82 10.70
N PHE A 149 -3.52 -1.49 9.95
CA PHE A 149 -3.65 -1.61 8.50
C PHE A 149 -4.97 -2.29 8.12
N ASN A 150 -5.32 -3.39 8.81
CA ASN A 150 -6.59 -4.07 8.58
C ASN A 150 -7.79 -3.20 8.98
N HIS A 151 -7.71 -2.46 10.08
CA HIS A 151 -8.75 -1.53 10.52
C HIS A 151 -9.02 -0.45 9.47
N ILE A 152 -7.96 0.20 8.97
CA ILE A 152 -8.05 1.22 7.91
C ILE A 152 -8.63 0.62 6.63
N ALA A 153 -8.17 -0.58 6.23
CA ALA A 153 -8.68 -1.30 5.09
C ALA A 153 -10.21 -1.53 5.19
N HIS A 154 -10.69 -1.96 6.36
CA HIS A 154 -12.11 -2.18 6.61
C HIS A 154 -12.91 -0.87 6.62
N GLN A 155 -12.42 0.17 7.28
CA GLN A 155 -13.07 1.49 7.27
C GLN A 155 -13.17 2.07 5.86
N ALA A 156 -12.09 1.96 5.08
CA ALA A 156 -12.05 2.42 3.71
C ALA A 156 -13.13 1.71 2.88
N ARG A 157 -13.31 0.39 3.04
CA ARG A 157 -14.37 -0.40 2.36
C ARG A 157 -15.77 0.17 2.60
N GLN A 158 -16.06 0.61 3.82
CA GLN A 158 -17.38 1.08 4.23
C GLN A 158 -17.67 2.53 3.84
N SER A 159 -16.66 3.40 3.84
CA SER A 159 -16.88 4.87 3.84
C SER A 159 -16.50 5.58 2.54
N ASP A 160 -15.69 4.99 1.66
CA ASP A 160 -14.88 5.79 0.73
C ASP A 160 -14.98 5.42 -0.77
N THR A 161 -16.19 5.39 -1.31
CA THR A 161 -16.41 5.25 -2.77
C THR A 161 -16.04 6.51 -3.56
N ASN A 162 -15.95 7.69 -2.91
CA ASN A 162 -15.68 8.96 -3.59
C ASN A 162 -14.19 9.29 -3.71
N GLU A 163 -13.32 8.94 -2.74
CA GLU A 163 -11.86 9.17 -2.89
C GLU A 163 -11.27 8.39 -4.07
N PHE A 164 -11.85 7.22 -4.38
CA PHE A 164 -11.35 6.35 -5.45
C PHE A 164 -11.34 7.02 -6.82
N LYS A 165 -12.26 7.95 -7.09
CA LYS A 165 -12.31 8.73 -8.34
C LYS A 165 -11.01 9.50 -8.60
N TYR A 166 -10.26 9.82 -7.54
CA TYR A 166 -9.10 10.71 -7.59
C TYR A 166 -7.77 10.02 -7.29
N ARG A 167 -7.77 8.71 -6.98
CA ARG A 167 -6.59 7.95 -6.54
C ARG A 167 -6.43 6.62 -7.28
N PHE A 168 -6.72 6.62 -8.59
CA PHE A 168 -6.55 5.45 -9.44
C PHE A 168 -5.08 5.07 -9.70
N ASP A 169 -4.16 6.02 -9.48
CA ASP A 169 -2.71 5.81 -9.54
C ASP A 169 -2.24 4.67 -8.62
N TYR A 170 -2.92 4.45 -7.49
CA TYR A 170 -2.64 3.34 -6.57
C TYR A 170 -3.00 1.96 -7.14
N LEU A 171 -3.75 1.90 -8.23
CA LEU A 171 -4.15 0.65 -8.88
C LEU A 171 -3.27 0.30 -10.07
N LEU A 172 -2.31 1.16 -10.39
CA LEU A 172 -1.40 0.95 -11.51
C LEU A 172 -0.26 -0.01 -11.11
N PRO A 173 0.34 -0.73 -12.08
CA PRO A 173 1.46 -1.64 -11.80
C PRO A 173 2.61 -0.96 -11.05
N SER A 174 2.94 0.28 -11.41
CA SER A 174 3.91 1.12 -10.72
C SER A 174 3.29 2.46 -10.28
N PRO A 175 2.69 2.54 -9.08
CA PRO A 175 2.08 3.76 -8.57
C PRO A 175 3.06 4.93 -8.54
N GLY A 176 2.56 6.10 -8.92
CA GLY A 176 3.36 7.32 -9.10
C GLY A 176 4.23 7.35 -10.36
N ARG A 177 4.63 6.21 -10.95
CA ARG A 177 5.42 6.19 -12.19
C ARG A 177 4.55 6.05 -13.42
N ASP A 178 3.52 5.23 -13.31
CA ASP A 178 2.58 4.98 -14.38
C ASP A 178 1.45 6.00 -14.31
N VAL A 179 0.97 6.40 -15.48
CA VAL A 179 -0.20 7.28 -15.62
C VAL A 179 -1.21 6.60 -16.54
N LEU A 180 -2.50 6.73 -16.18
CA LEU A 180 -3.60 6.24 -17.00
C LEU A 180 -3.61 6.92 -18.36
N ASP A 181 -3.85 6.15 -19.42
CA ASP A 181 -4.06 6.66 -20.77
C ASP A 181 -5.40 6.13 -21.32
N PRO A 182 -6.41 6.99 -21.56
CA PRO A 182 -6.45 8.42 -21.21
C PRO A 182 -6.50 8.64 -19.68
N PRO A 183 -6.05 9.81 -19.19
CA PRO A 183 -6.09 10.13 -17.77
C PRO A 183 -7.54 10.30 -17.29
N LEU A 184 -7.83 9.89 -16.05
CA LEU A 184 -9.07 10.27 -15.38
C LEU A 184 -9.00 11.75 -15.03
N GLY A 185 -9.73 12.58 -15.76
CA GLY A 185 -9.80 14.01 -15.50
C GLY A 185 -10.38 14.30 -14.11
N THR A 186 -9.89 15.36 -13.47
CA THR A 186 -10.49 15.94 -12.26
C THR A 186 -11.76 16.75 -12.56
N THR A 187 -12.08 16.94 -13.83
CA THR A 187 -13.06 17.89 -14.36
C THR A 187 -14.51 17.40 -14.39
N ASP A 188 -14.85 16.29 -13.72
CA ASP A 188 -16.21 15.71 -13.67
C ASP A 188 -16.86 15.48 -15.06
N ALA A 189 -16.05 15.43 -16.13
CA ALA A 189 -16.53 15.29 -17.48
C ALA A 189 -17.22 13.94 -17.68
N LYS A 190 -18.27 13.90 -18.49
CA LYS A 190 -19.03 12.65 -18.75
C LYS A 190 -18.16 11.54 -19.37
N THR A 191 -17.09 11.91 -20.07
CA THR A 191 -16.09 11.00 -20.66
C THR A 191 -15.23 10.29 -19.63
N ASP A 192 -15.12 10.84 -18.41
CA ASP A 192 -14.17 10.39 -17.39
C ASP A 192 -14.84 9.47 -16.35
N ARG A 193 -16.10 9.06 -16.58
CA ARG A 193 -16.90 8.30 -15.62
C ARG A 193 -17.68 7.14 -16.23
N GLY A 194 -17.96 6.13 -15.39
CA GLY A 194 -18.81 4.99 -15.71
C GLY A 194 -18.31 4.20 -16.92
N TRP A 195 -19.24 3.84 -17.81
CA TRP A 195 -18.97 3.03 -19.00
C TRP A 195 -18.28 3.80 -20.14
N ALA A 196 -18.22 5.13 -20.07
CA ALA A 196 -17.59 5.97 -21.08
C ALA A 196 -16.06 5.97 -20.97
N HIS A 197 -15.52 5.89 -19.75
CA HIS A 197 -14.08 5.86 -19.51
C HIS A 197 -13.53 4.43 -19.63
N PRO A 198 -12.46 4.18 -20.40
CA PRO A 198 -11.95 2.83 -20.64
C PRO A 198 -11.57 2.08 -19.35
N TRP A 199 -10.90 2.75 -18.40
CA TRP A 199 -10.49 2.14 -17.13
C TRP A 199 -11.68 1.84 -16.21
N THR A 200 -12.61 2.78 -16.12
CA THR A 200 -13.79 2.65 -15.23
C THR A 200 -14.73 1.58 -15.74
N LYS A 201 -14.93 1.51 -17.06
CA LYS A 201 -15.63 0.42 -17.75
C LYS A 201 -15.03 -0.95 -17.41
N ARG A 202 -13.70 -1.09 -17.49
CA ARG A 202 -13.02 -2.36 -17.21
C ARG A 202 -13.19 -2.80 -15.75
N LEU A 203 -13.14 -1.87 -14.80
CA LEU A 203 -13.39 -2.19 -13.38
C LEU A 203 -14.84 -2.60 -13.12
N LEU A 204 -15.81 -1.95 -13.77
CA LEU A 204 -17.23 -2.25 -13.61
C LEU A 204 -17.65 -3.56 -14.30
N MET A 205 -16.92 -4.00 -15.32
CA MET A 205 -17.22 -5.26 -16.01
C MET A 205 -16.84 -6.51 -15.21
N PRO A 206 -17.61 -7.61 -15.37
CA PRO A 206 -17.23 -8.94 -14.90
C PRO A 206 -15.87 -9.38 -15.46
N ILE A 207 -15.08 -10.11 -14.66
CA ILE A 207 -13.73 -10.54 -15.03
C ILE A 207 -13.72 -11.31 -16.37
N LYS A 208 -14.72 -12.16 -16.60
CA LYS A 208 -14.86 -12.94 -17.83
C LYS A 208 -14.91 -12.06 -19.08
N ASP A 209 -15.57 -10.91 -18.98
CA ASP A 209 -15.80 -10.01 -20.11
C ASP A 209 -14.63 -9.05 -20.33
N ARG A 210 -13.75 -8.86 -19.31
CA ARG A 210 -12.57 -7.98 -19.42
C ARG A 210 -11.56 -8.46 -20.46
N LEU A 211 -11.56 -9.76 -20.76
CA LEU A 211 -10.68 -10.36 -21.76
C LEU A 211 -11.02 -9.91 -23.18
N SER A 212 -12.27 -9.46 -23.42
CA SER A 212 -12.70 -8.95 -24.71
C SER A 212 -12.26 -7.50 -24.98
N LEU A 213 -11.79 -6.78 -23.96
CA LEU A 213 -11.33 -5.40 -24.11
C LEU A 213 -9.86 -5.34 -24.53
N PRO A 214 -9.47 -4.31 -25.29
CA PRO A 214 -8.07 -4.01 -25.55
C PRO A 214 -7.26 -3.97 -24.24
N ALA A 215 -6.00 -4.39 -24.30
CA ALA A 215 -5.06 -4.14 -23.22
C ALA A 215 -4.95 -2.62 -23.05
N HIS A 216 -5.13 -2.12 -21.82
CA HIS A 216 -5.10 -0.68 -21.60
C HIS A 216 -3.68 -0.17 -21.67
N PRO A 217 -3.41 0.87 -22.47
CA PRO A 217 -2.16 1.59 -22.36
C PRO A 217 -2.16 2.34 -21.02
N PHE A 218 -1.11 2.13 -20.24
CA PHE A 218 -0.65 3.12 -19.27
C PHE A 218 0.71 3.59 -19.77
N LYS A 219 0.99 4.87 -19.55
CA LYS A 219 2.28 5.45 -19.92
C LYS A 219 3.17 5.39 -18.70
N SER A 220 4.28 4.66 -18.81
CA SER A 220 5.36 4.79 -17.84
C SER A 220 6.05 6.11 -18.12
N THR A 221 5.99 7.05 -17.17
CA THR A 221 6.51 8.40 -17.40
C THR A 221 8.05 8.45 -17.35
N GLY A 222 8.73 7.37 -16.92
CA GLY A 222 10.19 7.33 -16.74
C GLY A 222 10.70 8.29 -15.66
N LEU A 223 9.83 9.13 -15.10
CA LEU A 223 10.13 10.08 -14.06
C LEU A 223 10.21 9.36 -12.71
N SER A 224 11.04 9.89 -11.81
CA SER A 224 11.01 9.48 -10.41
C SER A 224 9.58 9.65 -9.90
N PRO A 225 9.03 8.68 -9.15
CA PRO A 225 7.67 8.75 -8.66
C PRO A 225 7.50 10.10 -7.93
N PRO A 226 6.45 10.89 -8.27
CA PRO A 226 6.19 12.12 -7.58
C PRO A 226 6.05 11.78 -6.10
N ASP A 227 6.69 12.59 -5.26
CA ASP A 227 6.58 12.43 -3.83
C ASP A 227 5.09 12.56 -3.50
N LEU A 228 4.43 11.44 -3.14
CA LEU A 228 2.98 11.36 -2.89
C LEU A 228 2.53 12.35 -1.80
N ARG A 229 3.50 12.98 -1.12
CA ARG A 229 3.40 14.09 -0.18
C ARG A 229 2.82 15.39 -0.75
N THR A 230 3.04 15.73 -2.03
CA THR A 230 2.75 17.09 -2.51
C THR A 230 1.31 17.34 -2.98
N ASP A 231 0.55 16.28 -3.28
CA ASP A 231 -0.74 16.45 -3.95
C ASP A 231 -1.86 16.95 -3.01
N LYS A 232 -1.69 16.76 -1.68
CA LYS A 232 -2.57 17.39 -0.67
C LYS A 232 -2.33 18.91 -0.52
N GLN A 233 -1.13 19.41 -0.85
CA GLN A 233 -0.79 20.83 -0.71
C GLN A 233 -1.34 21.69 -1.86
N LYS A 234 -1.28 21.19 -3.10
CA LYS A 234 -1.72 21.97 -4.28
C LYS A 234 -3.23 22.23 -4.29
N ARG A 235 -4.03 21.33 -3.74
CA ARG A 235 -5.51 21.42 -3.74
C ARG A 235 -6.12 22.35 -2.69
N ARG A 236 -5.31 22.97 -1.82
CA ARG A 236 -5.79 23.97 -0.83
C ARG A 236 -5.53 25.42 -1.23
N GLY A 237 -4.81 25.66 -2.33
CA GLY A 237 -4.54 27.00 -2.86
C GLY A 237 -5.61 27.51 -3.83
N ASP A 238 -6.37 26.62 -4.47
CA ASP A 238 -7.34 26.96 -5.53
C ASP A 238 -8.81 26.90 -5.08
N LYS A 239 -9.10 27.25 -3.82
CA LYS A 239 -10.48 27.48 -3.35
C LYS A 239 -10.64 28.85 -2.71
#